data_AF-A0A821Q055-F1
#
_entry.id   AF-A0A821Q055-F1
#
_cell.length_a   1.000
_cell.length_b   1.000
_cell.length_c   1.000
_cell.angle_alpha   90.00
_cell.angle_beta   90.00
_cell.angle_gamma   90.00
#
_symmetry.space_group_name_H-M   'P 1'
#
loop_
_entity.id
_entity.type
_entity.pdbx_description
1 polymer ?
#
loop_
_entity_poly.entity_id
_entity_poly.type
_entity_poly.pdbx_seq_one_letter_code
_entity_poly.pdbx_strand_id
1 'polypeptide(L)'
;MFDKLISQNYLLLVLNIDPIQPSPIINTNLLNIRNVYSSFITINREAHVWYQEVYHTLEKIQFGGSLGTNGLLIKGSKKCLNIIKRIYCQRLLQAPYGFIISDLGK
;
A
#
# COMPACT_ATOMS: atom_id res chain seq x y z
N MET A 1 19.95 9.15 -8.50
CA MET A 1 20.03 8.05 -7.49
C MET A 1 18.65 7.44 -7.20
N PHE A 2 17.55 8.21 -7.34
CA PHE A 2 16.17 7.70 -7.33
C PHE A 2 15.83 6.76 -8.51
N ASP A 3 16.49 6.90 -9.66
CA ASP A 3 16.18 6.11 -10.87
C ASP A 3 16.47 4.61 -10.76
N LYS A 4 17.33 4.20 -9.81
CA LYS A 4 17.59 2.77 -9.54
C LYS A 4 16.55 2.10 -8.65
N LEU A 5 15.70 2.88 -7.96
CA LEU A 5 14.56 2.36 -7.19
C LEU A 5 13.31 2.16 -8.05
N ILE A 6 13.28 2.68 -9.29
CA ILE A 6 12.27 2.43 -10.34
C ILE A 6 12.39 0.98 -10.90
N SER A 7 12.89 0.07 -10.08
CA SER A 7 13.05 -1.34 -10.38
C SER A 7 11.75 -2.06 -10.03
N GLN A 8 10.86 -2.17 -11.03
CA GLN A 8 9.87 -3.23 -11.38
C GLN A 8 9.08 -4.00 -10.30
N ASN A 9 9.30 -3.72 -9.02
CA ASN A 9 8.96 -4.54 -7.86
C ASN A 9 8.55 -3.65 -6.67
N TYR A 10 8.09 -2.43 -6.94
CA TYR A 10 7.49 -1.55 -5.95
C TYR A 10 6.09 -1.08 -6.38
N LEU A 11 5.20 -0.97 -5.40
CA LEU A 11 3.93 -0.27 -5.46
C LEU A 11 3.99 0.93 -4.51
N LEU A 12 3.30 2.02 -4.85
CA LEU A 12 3.23 3.22 -4.04
C LEU A 12 1.85 3.34 -3.41
N LEU A 13 1.78 3.38 -2.09
CA LEU A 13 0.64 3.87 -1.35
C LEU A 13 0.82 5.38 -1.15
N VAL A 14 0.00 6.20 -1.81
CA VAL A 14 0.04 7.66 -1.68
C VAL A 14 -1.10 8.11 -0.78
N LEU A 15 -0.82 8.98 0.19
CA LEU A 15 -1.87 9.66 0.95
C LEU A 15 -2.72 10.49 -0.02
N ASN A 16 -3.97 10.12 -0.20
CA ASN A 16 -4.96 10.88 -0.95
C ASN A 16 -5.42 12.07 -0.10
N ILE A 17 -4.71 13.19 -0.25
CA ILE A 17 -5.15 14.47 0.29
C ILE A 17 -6.14 15.04 -0.73
N ASP A 18 -7.37 14.56 -0.69
CA ASP A 18 -8.45 15.16 -1.47
C ASP A 18 -8.73 16.56 -0.86
N PRO A 19 -8.55 17.66 -1.60
CA PRO A 19 -8.66 19.01 -1.05
C PRO A 19 -10.09 19.40 -0.63
N ILE A 20 -11.08 18.60 -1.02
CA ILE A 20 -12.51 18.86 -0.78
C ILE A 20 -13.07 17.97 0.34
N GLN A 21 -12.51 16.77 0.54
CA GLN A 21 -12.83 16.00 1.73
C GLN A 21 -12.09 16.62 2.91
N PRO A 22 -12.74 16.77 4.09
CA PRO A 22 -12.01 17.13 5.29
C PRO A 22 -10.92 16.08 5.44
N SER A 23 -9.66 16.52 5.30
CA SER A 23 -8.53 15.68 5.65
C SER A 23 -8.83 15.19 7.04
N PRO A 24 -8.93 13.87 7.27
CA PRO A 24 -9.14 13.41 8.62
C PRO A 24 -8.07 14.05 9.48
N ILE A 25 -8.39 14.35 10.74
CA ILE A 25 -7.38 14.85 11.69
C ILE A 25 -6.40 13.69 11.89
N ILE A 26 -5.46 13.57 10.95
CA ILE A 26 -4.43 12.56 10.96
C ILE A 26 -3.42 13.14 11.93
N ASN A 27 -3.45 12.63 13.15
CA ASN A 27 -2.41 12.94 14.11
C ASN A 27 -1.07 12.59 13.44
N THR A 28 -0.24 13.59 13.21
CA THR A 28 1.06 13.43 12.55
C THR A 28 1.99 12.50 13.34
N ASN A 29 1.73 12.31 14.65
CA ASN A 29 2.41 11.30 15.48
C ASN A 29 1.88 9.86 15.27
N LEU A 30 0.70 9.68 14.66
CA LEU A 30 0.13 8.38 14.27
C LEU A 30 0.53 7.95 12.85
N LEU A 31 1.02 8.86 12.01
CA LEU A 31 1.60 8.56 10.69
C LEU A 31 3.01 7.96 10.80
N ASN A 32 3.21 7.03 11.73
CA ASN A 32 4.34 6.12 11.61
C ASN A 32 4.05 5.21 10.42
N ILE A 33 4.72 5.47 9.29
CA ILE A 33 4.53 4.77 8.02
C ILE A 33 4.65 3.24 8.20
N ARG A 34 5.46 2.77 9.16
CA ARG A 34 5.50 1.33 9.51
C ARG A 34 4.20 0.83 10.15
N ASN A 35 3.54 1.64 10.96
CA ASN A 35 2.24 1.29 11.55
C ASN A 35 1.16 1.25 10.47
N VAL A 36 1.18 2.20 9.53
CA VAL A 36 0.25 2.20 8.37
C VAL A 36 0.40 0.93 7.55
N TYR A 37 1.64 0.52 7.25
CA TYR A 37 1.91 -0.74 6.56
C TYR A 37 1.44 -1.96 7.36
N SER A 38 1.74 -2.03 8.66
CA SER A 38 1.32 -3.15 9.50
C SER A 38 -0.21 -3.26 9.56
N SER A 39 -0.92 -2.16 9.79
CA SER A 39 -2.39 -2.12 9.79
C SER A 39 -2.98 -2.52 8.45
N PHE A 40 -2.39 -2.06 7.34
CA PHE A 40 -2.76 -2.48 5.99
C PHE A 40 -2.71 -4.00 5.84
N ILE A 41 -1.60 -4.62 6.25
CA ILE A 41 -1.40 -6.06 6.13
C ILE A 41 -2.39 -6.81 7.02
N THR A 42 -2.56 -6.40 8.27
CA THR A 42 -3.46 -7.08 9.22
C THR A 42 -4.91 -7.07 8.73
N ILE A 43 -5.46 -5.90 8.40
CA ILE A 43 -6.87 -5.76 7.98
C ILE A 43 -7.14 -6.61 6.74
N ASN A 44 -6.25 -6.56 5.74
CA ASN A 44 -6.47 -7.29 4.49
C ASN A 44 -6.21 -8.79 4.64
N ARG A 45 -5.36 -9.24 5.56
CA ARG A 45 -5.20 -10.68 5.85
C ARG A 45 -6.43 -11.25 6.52
N GLU A 46 -6.97 -10.54 7.51
CA GLU A 46 -8.19 -10.95 8.21
C GLU A 46 -9.38 -11.01 7.26
N ALA A 47 -9.55 -10.00 6.40
CA ALA A 47 -10.62 -9.95 5.40
C ALA A 47 -10.51 -11.04 4.31
N HIS A 48 -9.30 -11.55 4.04
CA HIS A 48 -9.04 -12.49 2.96
C HIS A 48 -8.51 -13.86 3.40
N VAL A 49 -8.74 -14.24 4.66
CA VAL A 49 -8.31 -15.57 5.17
C VAL A 49 -8.86 -16.73 4.32
N TRP A 50 -10.04 -16.55 3.71
CA TRP A 50 -10.68 -17.53 2.82
C TRP A 50 -10.26 -17.39 1.34
N TYR A 51 -9.56 -16.32 0.96
CA TYR A 51 -9.03 -16.06 -0.38
C TYR A 51 -7.52 -16.32 -0.41
N GLN A 52 -7.14 -17.59 -0.46
CA GLN A 52 -5.74 -18.05 -0.30
C GLN A 52 -4.73 -17.32 -1.20
N GLU A 53 -5.06 -17.04 -2.46
CA GLU A 53 -4.15 -16.31 -3.37
C GLU A 53 -3.82 -14.90 -2.85
N VAL A 54 -4.82 -14.18 -2.32
CA VAL A 54 -4.67 -12.84 -1.77
C VAL A 54 -3.90 -12.89 -0.45
N TYR A 55 -4.28 -13.81 0.43
CA TYR A 55 -3.63 -14.01 1.71
C TYR A 55 -2.11 -14.29 1.54
N HIS A 56 -1.75 -15.26 0.70
CA HIS A 56 -0.34 -15.57 0.42
C HIS A 56 0.40 -14.43 -0.31
N THR A 57 -0.30 -13.62 -1.10
CA THR A 57 0.29 -12.44 -1.71
C THR A 57 0.65 -11.41 -0.65
N LEU A 58 -0.23 -11.17 0.33
CA LEU A 58 0.01 -10.27 1.47
C LEU A 58 1.13 -10.77 2.41
N GLU A 59 1.43 -12.07 2.42
CA GLU A 59 2.58 -12.65 3.13
C GLU A 59 3.93 -12.39 2.42
N LYS A 60 3.90 -12.21 1.10
CA LYS A 60 5.10 -12.10 0.27
C LYS A 60 5.53 -10.68 -0.04
N ILE A 61 4.71 -9.69 0.31
CA ILE A 61 5.07 -8.27 0.19
C ILE A 61 5.73 -7.75 1.47
N GLN A 62 6.55 -6.72 1.33
CA GLN A 62 7.35 -6.13 2.40
C GLN A 62 7.27 -4.61 2.35
N PHE A 63 7.55 -3.96 3.48
CA PHE A 63 7.75 -2.52 3.51
C PHE A 63 9.05 -2.16 2.78
N GLY A 64 8.94 -1.36 1.73
CA GLY A 64 10.04 -0.94 0.85
C GLY A 64 10.68 0.40 1.24
N GLY A 65 10.07 1.16 2.15
CA GLY A 65 10.52 2.49 2.55
C GLY A 65 9.43 3.55 2.46
N SER A 66 9.77 4.78 2.83
CA SER A 66 8.90 5.94 2.68
C SER A 66 9.40 6.87 1.56
N LEU A 67 8.46 7.50 0.86
CA LEU A 67 8.70 8.61 -0.05
C LEU A 67 8.10 9.88 0.54
N GLY A 68 8.95 10.69 1.18
CA GLY A 68 8.50 11.85 1.94
C GLY A 68 7.58 11.47 3.10
N THR A 69 6.65 12.36 3.47
CA THR A 69 5.68 12.15 4.54
C THR A 69 4.41 11.42 4.09
N ASN A 70 4.18 11.35 2.77
CA ASN A 70 2.88 11.00 2.21
C ASN A 70 2.92 9.73 1.33
N GLY A 71 4.10 9.16 1.08
CA GLY A 71 4.27 7.98 0.23
C GLY A 71 4.83 6.79 1.00
N LEU A 72 4.22 5.62 0.83
CA LEU A 72 4.68 4.35 1.36
C LEU A 72 5.00 3.39 0.22
N LEU A 73 6.20 2.83 0.21
CA LEU A 73 6.61 1.83 -0.76
C LEU A 73 6.28 0.43 -0.26
N ILE A 74 5.54 -0.32 -1.07
CA ILE A 74 5.36 -1.76 -0.91
C ILE A 74 6.29 -2.45 -1.89
N LYS A 75 7.18 -3.31 -1.39
CA LYS A 75 8.07 -4.14 -2.19
C LYS A 75 7.48 -5.54 -2.36
N GLY A 76 7.60 -6.12 -3.55
CA GLY A 76 7.21 -7.51 -3.79
C GLY A 76 7.61 -7.97 -5.18
N SER A 77 7.47 -9.27 -5.44
CA SER A 77 7.63 -9.76 -6.82
C SER A 77 6.58 -9.14 -7.74
N LYS A 78 6.92 -8.91 -9.02
CA LYS A 78 5.96 -8.44 -10.04
C LYS A 78 4.62 -9.18 -10.04
N LYS A 79 4.63 -10.51 -9.85
CA LYS A 79 3.41 -11.33 -9.73
C LYS A 79 2.57 -10.89 -8.52
N CYS A 80 3.19 -10.75 -7.35
CA CYS A 80 2.50 -10.33 -6.13
C CYS A 80 1.90 -8.92 -6.29
N LEU A 81 2.67 -7.98 -6.83
CA LEU A 81 2.21 -6.60 -7.02
C LEU A 81 1.04 -6.53 -8.01
N ASN A 82 1.09 -7.28 -9.11
CA ASN A 82 -0.02 -7.35 -10.06
C ASN A 82 -1.30 -7.93 -9.43
N ILE A 83 -1.17 -8.93 -8.54
CA ILE A 83 -2.31 -9.45 -7.78
C ILE A 83 -2.88 -8.34 -6.89
N ILE A 84 -2.04 -7.65 -6.10
CA ILE A 84 -2.46 -6.52 -5.25
C ILE A 84 -3.21 -5.45 -6.06
N LYS A 85 -2.68 -5.05 -7.23
CA LYS A 85 -3.36 -4.10 -8.12
C LYS A 85 -4.73 -4.62 -8.57
N ARG A 86 -4.79 -5.85 -9.05
CA ARG A 86 -6.03 -6.47 -9.54
C ARG A 86 -7.12 -6.46 -8.48
N ILE A 87 -6.80 -6.86 -7.25
CA ILE A 87 -7.78 -6.93 -6.16
C ILE A 87 -8.15 -5.55 -5.61
N TYR A 88 -7.24 -4.57 -5.69
CA TYR A 88 -7.57 -3.17 -5.40
C TYR A 88 -8.59 -2.62 -6.40
N CYS A 89 -8.38 -2.84 -7.70
CA CYS A 89 -9.33 -2.45 -8.74
C CYS A 89 -10.70 -3.16 -8.59
N GLN A 90 -10.71 -4.38 -8.06
CA GLN A 90 -11.94 -5.12 -7.74
C GLN A 90 -12.62 -4.66 -6.45
N ARG A 91 -12.07 -3.67 -5.75
CA ARG A 91 -12.54 -3.17 -4.44
C ARG A 91 -12.58 -4.24 -3.35
N LEU A 92 -11.77 -5.29 -3.50
CA LEU A 92 -11.63 -6.34 -2.50
C LEU A 92 -10.59 -5.97 -1.44
N LEU A 93 -9.55 -5.22 -1.85
CA LEU A 93 -8.50 -4.75 -0.96
C LEU A 93 -8.84 -3.38 -0.36
N GLN A 94 -8.73 -3.27 0.95
CA GLN A 94 -8.88 -2.01 1.68
C GLN A 94 -7.54 -1.30 1.76
N ALA A 95 -7.40 -0.19 1.04
CA ALA A 95 -6.27 0.71 1.25
C ALA A 95 -6.37 1.31 2.67
N PRO A 96 -5.23 1.65 3.30
CA PRO A 96 -5.25 2.40 4.56
C PRO A 96 -6.07 3.67 4.41
N TYR A 97 -6.76 4.07 5.47
CA TYR A 97 -7.64 5.24 5.42
C TYR A 97 -6.88 6.49 4.95
N GLY A 98 -7.40 7.15 3.92
CA GLY A 98 -6.75 8.29 3.29
C GLY A 98 -5.58 7.93 2.36
N PHE A 99 -5.37 6.67 1.98
CA PHE A 99 -4.35 6.27 0.98
C PHE A 99 -4.98 5.68 -0.29
N ILE A 100 -4.32 5.92 -1.42
CA ILE A 100 -4.57 5.27 -2.72
C ILE A 100 -3.36 4.43 -3.11
N ILE A 101 -3.59 3.34 -3.83
CA ILE A 101 -2.52 2.51 -4.39
C ILE A 101 -2.25 2.98 -5.83
N SER A 102 -1.00 3.30 -6.12
CA SER A 102 -0.51 3.79 -7.40
C SER A 102 0.79 3.06 -7.79
N ASP A 103 1.14 3.14 -9.06
CA ASP A 103 2.36 2.53 -9.60
C ASP A 103 3.60 3.40 -9.38
N LEU A 104 4.71 2.74 -9.05
CA LEU A 104 6.02 3.38 -8.98
C LEU A 104 6.77 3.20 -10.30
N GLY A 105 6.45 4.04 -11.29
CA GLY A 105 7.14 4.10 -12.57
C GLY A 105 6.19 4.17 -13.77
N LYS A 106 6.29 5.29 -14.49
CA LYS A 106 5.43 5.78 -15.58
C LYS A 106 3.95 5.91 -15.22
#